data_AF-A0A8T6N6Y9-F1
#
_entry.id   AF-A0A8T6N6Y9-F1
#
_cell.length_a   1.000
_cell.length_b   1.000
_cell.length_c   1.000
_cell.angle_alpha   90.00
_cell.angle_beta   90.00
_cell.angle_gamma   90.00
#
_symmetry.space_group_name_H-M   'P 1'
#
loop_
_entity.id
_entity.type
_entity.pdbx_description
1 polymer ?
#
loop_
_entity_poly.entity_id
_entity_poly.type
_entity_poly.pdbx_seq_one_letter_code
_entity_poly.pdbx_strand_id
1 'polypeptide(L)'
;MEADGLNPTRIWCVVTRENGVNTVHKDPDTLCKALEGSVSVVGHNLIGYDLPVLKRLWGVSVAPERIVDTLVLSRLYDPSRAGGHSLKVWGELLGFPKGDHDDWSCLSTAMIEYCERDTEVTEAVHKQLVRDMTGFDQRSIDLEHKVQYAVQQQERNGWLLDQELAHDLLATFKERMNEIEEELQEKFPPIIHQRWSEKTGKRLKDRVEIFNVGSRQQIARRLSTLGVVFQKVTEKGNPIVDEAVLDTIDLPEARSISEYLMLQKRYAQVHSWLEHVQDDGRVHGRVISNGAVTGRMTHQSPNMAQVPASHSPYGHECRSCWTVPEGKALVGFDASGLELRMLAHYMDDKEFTNVLLTEDIHTRNQLAAGLETRPQAKTFIYAFLYGAGDGKIGTIVGGSAKDGA
;
A
#
# COMPACT_ATOMS: atom_id res chain seq x y z
N MET A 1 -7.08 25.56 -2.10
CA MET A 1 -8.48 25.97 -2.35
C MET A 1 -9.34 25.36 -1.26
N GLU A 2 -10.40 26.04 -0.81
CA GLU A 2 -11.37 25.47 0.13
C GLU A 2 -12.70 25.13 -0.54
N ALA A 3 -13.25 23.97 -0.18
CA ALA A 3 -14.47 23.41 -0.74
C ALA A 3 -15.28 22.68 0.36
N ASP A 4 -16.48 22.22 0.03
CA ASP A 4 -17.43 21.60 0.97
C ASP A 4 -17.13 20.12 1.33
N GLY A 5 -15.99 19.57 0.92
CA GLY A 5 -15.55 18.23 1.30
C GLY A 5 -14.60 17.58 0.30
N LEU A 6 -14.27 16.29 0.50
CA LEU A 6 -13.29 15.55 -0.32
C LEU A 6 -13.79 15.19 -1.74
N ASN A 7 -15.11 15.05 -1.93
CA ASN A 7 -15.74 14.99 -3.24
C ASN A 7 -16.69 16.19 -3.37
N PRO A 8 -16.14 17.40 -3.54
CA PRO A 8 -16.89 18.61 -3.29
C PRO A 8 -17.99 18.84 -4.34
N THR A 9 -19.08 19.48 -3.94
CA THR A 9 -20.09 20.01 -4.88
C THR A 9 -19.96 21.51 -5.06
N ARG A 10 -19.20 22.18 -4.18
CA ARG A 10 -19.03 23.63 -4.18
C ARG A 10 -17.62 24.02 -3.78
N ILE A 11 -17.05 24.97 -4.53
CA ILE A 11 -15.83 25.67 -4.14
C ILE A 11 -16.24 26.95 -3.40
N TRP A 12 -15.68 27.16 -2.22
CA TRP A 12 -15.93 28.34 -1.41
C TRP A 12 -15.03 29.51 -1.79
N CYS A 13 -13.73 29.24 -1.88
CA CYS A 13 -12.74 30.20 -2.35
C CYS A 13 -11.46 29.51 -2.83
N VAL A 14 -10.72 30.22 -3.68
CA VAL A 14 -9.36 29.88 -4.09
C VAL A 14 -8.49 31.09 -3.78
N VAL A 15 -7.34 30.88 -3.16
CA VAL A 15 -6.35 31.93 -2.97
C VAL A 15 -5.19 31.72 -3.92
N THR A 16 -4.80 32.77 -4.63
CA THR A 16 -3.52 32.83 -5.33
C THR A 16 -2.58 33.77 -4.60
N ARG A 17 -1.28 33.54 -4.73
CA ARG A 17 -0.26 34.42 -4.16
C ARG A 17 0.80 34.73 -5.21
N GLU A 18 0.98 36.01 -5.49
CA GLU A 18 1.97 36.51 -6.42
C GLU A 18 2.75 37.65 -5.79
N ASN A 19 4.09 37.62 -5.87
CA ASN A 19 4.98 38.65 -5.31
C ASN A 19 4.69 39.00 -3.84
N GLY A 20 4.29 38.00 -3.05
CA GLY A 20 4.00 38.15 -1.63
C GLY A 20 2.60 38.70 -1.30
N VAL A 21 1.72 38.84 -2.30
CA VAL A 21 0.35 39.35 -2.13
C VAL A 21 -0.65 38.23 -2.39
N ASN A 22 -1.55 38.00 -1.43
CA ASN A 22 -2.66 37.06 -1.59
C ASN A 22 -3.83 37.73 -2.32
N THR A 23 -4.46 37.00 -3.23
CA THR A 23 -5.71 37.39 -3.90
C THR A 23 -6.74 36.29 -3.72
N VAL A 24 -7.92 36.65 -3.23
CA VAL A 24 -9.03 35.72 -2.98
C VAL A 24 -9.98 35.71 -4.18
N HIS A 25 -10.21 34.55 -4.74
CA HIS A 25 -11.13 34.29 -5.85
C HIS A 25 -12.36 33.53 -5.35
N LYS A 26 -13.55 34.04 -5.66
CA LYS A 26 -14.84 33.42 -5.29
C LYS A 26 -15.65 32.97 -6.50
N ASP A 27 -15.09 33.17 -7.69
CA ASP A 27 -15.67 32.90 -8.99
C ASP A 27 -14.57 32.48 -9.98
N PRO A 28 -14.92 31.73 -11.03
CA PRO A 28 -13.95 31.27 -12.03
C PRO A 28 -13.28 32.41 -12.82
N ASP A 29 -13.97 33.53 -13.07
CA ASP A 29 -13.46 34.58 -13.96
C ASP A 29 -12.26 35.30 -13.34
N THR A 30 -12.33 35.61 -12.04
CA THR A 30 -11.22 36.23 -11.32
C THR A 30 -10.02 35.29 -11.21
N LEU A 31 -10.25 33.98 -11.02
CA LEU A 31 -9.17 32.99 -10.99
C LEU A 31 -8.54 32.81 -12.38
N CYS A 32 -9.33 32.72 -13.44
CA CYS A 32 -8.84 32.63 -14.81
C CYS A 32 -7.88 33.78 -15.12
N LYS A 33 -8.27 35.02 -14.79
CA LYS A 33 -7.41 36.21 -14.95
C LYS A 33 -6.10 36.10 -14.18
N ALA A 34 -6.13 35.59 -12.96
CA ALA A 34 -4.91 35.39 -12.16
C ALA A 34 -4.01 34.26 -12.69
N LEU A 35 -4.59 33.30 -13.43
CA LEU A 35 -3.86 32.18 -14.05
C LEU A 35 -3.45 32.45 -15.50
N GLU A 36 -3.84 33.60 -16.08
CA GLU A 36 -3.41 34.02 -17.42
C GLU A 36 -1.89 34.13 -17.53
N GLY A 37 -1.37 33.94 -18.74
CA GLY A 37 0.07 33.96 -19.01
C GLY A 37 0.74 32.58 -18.91
N SER A 38 2.05 32.58 -18.64
CA SER A 38 2.92 31.40 -18.76
C SER A 38 3.69 31.05 -17.50
N VAL A 39 3.38 31.69 -16.37
CA VAL A 39 4.06 31.41 -15.09
C VAL A 39 3.63 30.07 -14.52
N SER A 40 4.54 29.42 -13.80
CA SER A 40 4.24 28.18 -13.09
C SER A 40 3.18 28.40 -12.01
N VAL A 41 2.28 27.45 -11.86
CA VAL A 41 1.25 27.40 -10.82
C VAL A 41 1.68 26.35 -9.81
N VAL A 42 2.02 26.82 -8.62
CA VAL A 42 2.53 26.01 -7.53
C VAL A 42 1.42 25.76 -6.52
N GLY A 43 1.30 24.53 -6.04
CA GLY A 43 0.37 24.21 -4.96
C GLY A 43 0.77 22.92 -4.24
N HIS A 44 -0.04 22.50 -3.27
CA HIS A 44 0.18 21.26 -2.53
C HIS A 44 -0.96 20.30 -2.80
N ASN A 45 -0.68 19.14 -3.43
CA ASN A 45 -1.68 18.18 -3.90
C ASN A 45 -2.61 18.73 -5.00
N LEU A 46 -2.12 19.65 -5.83
CA LEU A 46 -2.87 20.21 -6.97
C LEU A 46 -3.36 19.10 -7.92
N ILE A 47 -2.48 18.16 -8.25
CA ILE A 47 -2.77 17.14 -9.25
C ILE A 47 -3.83 16.16 -8.72
N GLY A 48 -3.75 15.84 -7.42
CA GLY A 48 -4.65 14.90 -6.77
C GLY A 48 -6.00 15.48 -6.34
N TYR A 49 -6.12 16.79 -6.18
CA TYR A 49 -7.33 17.41 -5.63
C TYR A 49 -7.77 18.69 -6.34
N ASP A 50 -7.02 19.79 -6.22
CA ASP A 50 -7.48 21.11 -6.64
C ASP A 50 -7.78 21.17 -8.15
N LEU A 51 -6.88 20.69 -9.01
CA LEU A 51 -7.05 20.77 -10.47
C LEU A 51 -8.25 19.96 -10.98
N PRO A 52 -8.47 18.68 -10.56
CA PRO A 52 -9.70 17.96 -10.88
C PRO A 52 -10.97 18.69 -10.45
N VAL A 53 -10.98 19.26 -9.24
CA VAL A 53 -12.15 19.95 -8.68
C VAL A 53 -12.44 21.26 -9.41
N LEU A 54 -11.40 22.08 -9.65
CA LEU A 54 -11.50 23.33 -10.42
C LEU A 54 -12.04 23.08 -11.82
N LYS A 55 -11.55 22.04 -12.50
CA LYS A 55 -12.04 21.68 -13.84
C LYS A 55 -13.51 21.27 -13.81
N ARG A 56 -13.92 20.47 -12.82
CA ARG A 56 -15.30 19.96 -12.73
C ARG A 56 -16.31 21.03 -12.34
N LEU A 57 -15.99 21.88 -11.37
CA LEU A 57 -16.96 22.81 -10.78
C LEU A 57 -16.88 24.22 -11.38
N TRP A 58 -15.67 24.68 -11.74
CA TRP A 58 -15.43 26.03 -12.24
C TRP A 58 -15.02 26.07 -13.71
N GLY A 59 -14.82 24.92 -14.37
CA GLY A 59 -14.36 24.86 -15.76
C GLY A 59 -12.92 25.35 -15.96
N VAL A 60 -12.19 25.62 -14.88
CA VAL A 60 -10.83 26.17 -14.93
C VAL A 60 -9.83 25.04 -15.14
N SER A 61 -8.88 25.24 -16.05
CA SER A 61 -7.80 24.29 -16.33
C SER A 61 -6.48 25.04 -16.49
N VAL A 62 -5.40 24.41 -16.04
CA VAL A 62 -4.03 24.90 -16.19
C VAL A 62 -3.25 23.89 -17.01
N ALA A 63 -2.39 24.39 -17.90
CA ALA A 63 -1.55 23.53 -18.74
C ALA A 63 -0.62 22.67 -17.85
N PRO A 64 -0.53 21.34 -18.03
CA PRO A 64 0.24 20.45 -17.16
C PRO A 64 1.70 20.86 -16.98
N GLU A 65 2.34 21.39 -18.02
CA GLU A 65 3.72 21.89 -18.00
C GLU A 65 3.96 23.11 -17.10
N ARG A 66 2.88 23.82 -16.71
CA ARG A 66 2.95 24.93 -15.75
C ARG A 66 2.78 24.46 -14.31
N ILE A 67 2.37 23.21 -14.07
CA ILE A 67 2.03 22.75 -12.72
C ILE A 67 3.27 22.29 -11.97
N VAL A 68 3.42 22.79 -10.75
CA VAL A 68 4.39 22.31 -9.77
C VAL A 68 3.64 21.90 -8.51
N ASP A 69 3.67 20.62 -8.19
CA ASP A 69 3.00 20.06 -7.03
C ASP A 69 4.03 19.75 -5.93
N THR A 70 3.98 20.53 -4.85
CA THR A 70 4.90 20.38 -3.72
C THR A 70 4.76 19.06 -2.98
N LEU A 71 3.60 18.39 -3.05
CA LEU A 71 3.45 17.04 -2.49
C LEU A 71 4.26 16.02 -3.32
N VAL A 72 4.23 16.18 -4.64
CA VAL A 72 5.00 15.35 -5.58
C VAL A 72 6.49 15.59 -5.39
N LEU A 73 6.92 16.86 -5.35
CA LEU A 73 8.32 17.22 -5.07
C LEU A 73 8.81 16.67 -3.73
N SER A 74 7.99 16.80 -2.67
CA SER A 74 8.35 16.34 -1.34
C SER A 74 8.55 14.82 -1.29
N ARG A 75 7.69 14.05 -1.97
CA ARG A 75 7.82 12.59 -2.08
C ARG A 75 8.96 12.16 -2.97
N LEU A 76 9.26 12.92 -4.03
CA LEU A 76 10.39 12.66 -4.92
C LEU A 76 11.73 12.85 -4.19
N TYR A 77 11.84 13.91 -3.38
CA TYR A 77 13.06 14.22 -2.64
C TYR A 77 13.33 13.25 -1.49
N ASP A 78 12.32 12.94 -0.66
CA ASP A 78 12.45 12.04 0.49
C ASP A 78 11.17 11.22 0.69
N PRO A 79 11.00 10.07 0.00
CA PRO A 79 9.78 9.26 0.07
C PRO A 79 9.40 8.78 1.48
N SER A 80 10.37 8.71 2.40
CA SER A 80 10.19 8.21 3.77
C SER A 80 10.38 9.32 4.81
N ARG A 81 10.10 10.57 4.42
CA ARG A 81 10.21 11.74 5.28
C ARG A 81 9.51 11.53 6.62
N ALA A 82 10.26 11.73 7.70
CA ALA A 82 9.73 11.65 9.06
C ALA A 82 8.57 12.64 9.24
N GLY A 83 7.47 12.16 9.85
CA GLY A 83 6.24 12.94 10.02
C GLY A 83 5.33 12.98 8.78
N GLY A 84 5.75 12.44 7.62
CA GLY A 84 4.94 12.38 6.40
C GLY A 84 5.09 13.60 5.50
N HIS A 85 4.11 13.87 4.64
CA HIS A 85 4.21 14.88 3.57
C HIS A 85 3.12 15.95 3.58
N SER A 86 2.26 15.97 4.60
CA SER A 86 1.15 16.92 4.64
C SER A 86 1.63 18.35 4.82
N LEU A 87 0.85 19.30 4.28
CA LEU A 87 1.12 20.72 4.45
C LEU A 87 1.18 21.15 5.93
N LYS A 88 0.39 20.52 6.81
CA LYS A 88 0.41 20.75 8.27
C LYS A 88 1.78 20.43 8.86
N VAL A 89 2.32 19.24 8.57
CA VAL A 89 3.64 18.79 9.08
C VAL A 89 4.76 19.65 8.52
N TRP A 90 4.66 20.04 7.25
CA TRP A 90 5.60 21.00 6.66
C TRP A 90 5.56 22.37 7.35
N GLY A 91 4.36 22.89 7.63
CA GLY A 91 4.19 24.15 8.35
C GLY A 91 4.79 24.11 9.74
N GLU A 92 4.58 23.02 10.49
CA GLU A 92 5.20 22.80 11.80
C GLU A 92 6.74 22.81 11.72
N LEU A 93 7.32 22.08 10.75
CA LEU A 93 8.77 22.01 10.58
C LEU A 93 9.40 23.35 10.22
N LEU A 94 8.74 24.15 9.40
CA LEU A 94 9.23 25.45 8.94
C LEU A 94 8.97 26.58 9.94
N GLY A 95 8.36 26.29 11.09
CA GLY A 95 7.96 27.31 12.06
C GLY A 95 6.84 28.22 11.56
N PHE A 96 6.04 27.71 10.62
CA PHE A 96 4.96 28.43 9.94
C PHE A 96 3.67 27.58 9.97
N PRO A 97 3.05 27.37 11.15
CA PRO A 97 1.92 26.47 11.31
C PRO A 97 0.69 26.98 10.56
N LYS A 98 -0.10 26.02 10.04
CA LYS A 98 -1.30 26.29 9.24
C LYS A 98 -2.49 26.83 10.06
N GLY A 99 -2.50 26.55 11.37
CA GLY A 99 -3.72 26.67 12.19
C GLY A 99 -4.70 25.53 11.89
N ASP A 100 -5.88 25.59 12.50
CA ASP A 100 -6.96 24.62 12.32
C ASP A 100 -8.25 25.34 11.87
N HIS A 101 -9.08 24.65 11.09
CA HIS A 101 -10.38 25.13 10.63
C HIS A 101 -11.34 23.94 10.51
N ASP A 102 -12.52 24.06 11.11
CA ASP A 102 -13.44 22.94 11.31
C ASP A 102 -14.82 23.11 10.64
N ASP A 103 -15.17 24.33 10.18
CA ASP A 103 -16.49 24.63 9.60
C ASP A 103 -16.44 24.80 8.08
N TRP A 104 -16.77 23.72 7.38
CA TRP A 104 -16.77 23.65 5.91
C TRP A 104 -18.15 23.93 5.29
N SER A 105 -19.15 24.30 6.10
CA SER A 105 -20.55 24.40 5.68
C SER A 105 -20.87 25.66 4.89
N CYS A 106 -20.10 26.73 5.10
CA CYS A 106 -20.28 28.01 4.41
C CYS A 106 -18.98 28.79 4.30
N LEU A 107 -18.91 29.70 3.33
CA LEU A 107 -17.79 30.63 3.23
C LEU A 107 -17.79 31.57 4.43
N SER A 108 -16.72 31.56 5.20
CA SER A 108 -16.49 32.43 6.35
C SER A 108 -15.17 33.19 6.22
N THR A 109 -15.00 34.27 6.99
CA THR A 109 -13.71 34.97 7.06
C THR A 109 -12.59 34.05 7.54
N ALA A 110 -12.86 33.21 8.53
CA ALA A 110 -11.90 32.24 9.05
C ALA A 110 -11.43 31.24 7.98
N MET A 111 -12.33 30.79 7.09
CA MET A 111 -11.97 29.92 5.96
C MET A 111 -11.06 30.62 4.95
N ILE A 112 -11.31 31.91 4.67
CA ILE A 112 -10.46 32.70 3.77
C ILE A 112 -9.07 32.86 4.37
N GLU A 113 -8.98 33.28 5.65
CA GLU A 113 -7.70 33.43 6.36
C GLU A 113 -6.91 32.11 6.41
N TYR A 114 -7.62 30.99 6.58
CA TYR A 114 -7.03 29.65 6.52
C TYR A 114 -6.49 29.33 5.12
N CYS A 115 -7.25 29.60 4.05
CA CYS A 115 -6.80 29.39 2.67
C CYS A 115 -5.59 30.28 2.29
N GLU A 116 -5.58 31.52 2.79
CA GLU A 116 -4.43 32.42 2.67
C GLU A 116 -3.21 31.84 3.37
N ARG A 117 -3.37 31.33 4.60
CA ARG A 117 -2.31 30.66 5.33
C ARG A 117 -1.79 29.43 4.60
N ASP A 118 -2.66 28.58 4.05
CA ASP A 118 -2.27 27.43 3.22
C ASP A 118 -1.36 27.84 2.05
N THR A 119 -1.72 28.93 1.39
CA THR A 119 -0.99 29.45 0.24
C THR A 119 0.40 29.97 0.65
N GLU A 120 0.50 30.65 1.80
CA GLU A 120 1.77 31.11 2.36
C GLU A 120 2.67 29.94 2.81
N VAL A 121 2.11 28.93 3.48
CA VAL A 121 2.85 27.72 3.87
C VAL A 121 3.35 27.02 2.61
N THR A 122 2.51 26.90 1.58
CA THR A 122 2.89 26.26 0.31
C THR A 122 4.04 26.99 -0.38
N GLU A 123 4.05 28.33 -0.37
CA GLU A 123 5.18 29.12 -0.86
C GLU A 123 6.47 28.80 -0.08
N ALA A 124 6.38 28.73 1.26
CA ALA A 124 7.52 28.39 2.11
C ALA A 124 8.05 26.97 1.83
N VAL A 125 7.15 25.98 1.67
CA VAL A 125 7.49 24.61 1.32
C VAL A 125 8.16 24.54 -0.05
N HIS A 126 7.60 25.20 -1.05
CA HIS A 126 8.19 25.25 -2.38
C HIS A 126 9.60 25.85 -2.35
N LYS A 127 9.79 26.97 -1.65
CA LYS A 127 11.12 27.59 -1.49
C LYS A 127 12.12 26.66 -0.80
N GLN A 128 11.67 25.90 0.21
CA GLN A 128 12.52 24.92 0.88
C GLN A 128 12.90 23.76 -0.04
N LEU A 129 11.92 23.16 -0.73
CA LEU A 129 12.15 22.04 -1.66
C LEU A 129 13.05 22.44 -2.83
N VAL A 130 12.88 23.64 -3.40
CA VAL A 130 13.79 24.15 -4.46
C VAL A 130 15.24 24.22 -3.97
N ARG A 131 15.47 24.58 -2.70
CA ARG A 131 16.83 24.59 -2.11
C ARG A 131 17.34 23.18 -1.89
N ASP A 132 16.53 22.32 -1.29
CA ASP A 132 16.91 20.94 -0.94
C ASP A 132 17.17 20.09 -2.18
N MET A 133 16.42 20.32 -3.26
CA MET A 133 16.56 19.64 -4.55
C MET A 133 17.59 20.31 -5.46
N THR A 134 18.53 21.11 -4.93
CA THR A 134 19.62 21.68 -5.73
C THR A 134 20.45 20.54 -6.35
N GLY A 135 20.54 20.52 -7.68
CA GLY A 135 21.24 19.47 -8.44
C GLY A 135 20.37 18.29 -8.87
N PHE A 136 19.08 18.28 -8.54
CA PHE A 136 18.13 17.30 -9.06
C PHE A 136 17.84 17.55 -10.54
N ASP A 137 17.83 16.50 -11.37
CA ASP A 137 17.54 16.62 -12.80
C ASP A 137 16.07 16.98 -13.03
N GLN A 138 15.83 18.05 -13.80
CA GLN A 138 14.47 18.50 -14.15
C GLN A 138 13.66 17.38 -14.82
N ARG A 139 14.29 16.48 -15.59
CA ARG A 139 13.62 15.34 -16.22
C ARG A 139 12.99 14.41 -15.18
N SER A 140 13.61 14.22 -14.02
CA SER A 140 13.06 13.40 -12.94
C SER A 140 11.83 14.06 -12.32
N ILE A 141 11.88 15.39 -12.13
CA ILE A 141 10.74 16.17 -11.63
C ILE A 141 9.57 16.10 -12.61
N ASP A 142 9.83 16.36 -13.89
CA ASP A 142 8.82 16.33 -14.95
C ASP A 142 8.21 14.94 -15.11
N LEU A 143 9.04 13.88 -15.03
CA LEU A 143 8.58 12.50 -15.08
C LEU A 143 7.66 12.19 -13.92
N GLU A 144 8.02 12.55 -12.69
CA GLU A 144 7.23 12.22 -11.52
C GLU A 144 5.87 12.97 -11.51
N HIS A 145 5.83 14.20 -12.01
CA HIS A 145 4.55 14.90 -12.22
C HIS A 145 3.68 14.19 -13.25
N LYS A 146 4.25 13.73 -14.38
CA LYS A 146 3.53 12.95 -15.39
C LYS A 146 3.01 11.63 -14.84
N VAL A 147 3.83 10.93 -14.04
CA VAL A 147 3.43 9.70 -13.36
C VAL A 147 2.28 9.98 -12.41
N GLN A 148 2.35 11.05 -11.60
CA GLN A 148 1.26 11.45 -10.72
C GLN A 148 -0.04 11.71 -11.48
N TYR A 149 -0.01 12.39 -12.63
CA TYR A 149 -1.20 12.57 -13.47
C TYR A 149 -1.80 11.24 -13.94
N ALA A 150 -0.95 10.31 -14.42
CA ALA A 150 -1.38 9.00 -14.87
C ALA A 150 -1.99 8.17 -13.73
N VAL A 151 -1.36 8.20 -12.55
CA VAL A 151 -1.85 7.55 -11.33
C VAL A 151 -3.19 8.14 -10.90
N GLN A 152 -3.35 9.46 -10.92
CA GLN A 152 -4.64 10.09 -10.60
C GLN A 152 -5.73 9.74 -11.61
N GLN A 153 -5.39 9.50 -12.88
CA GLN A 153 -6.36 8.92 -13.82
C GLN A 153 -6.68 7.46 -13.49
N GLN A 154 -5.69 6.64 -13.16
CA GLN A 154 -5.88 5.25 -12.77
C GLN A 154 -6.83 5.13 -11.56
N GLU A 155 -6.61 5.93 -10.52
CA GLU A 155 -7.47 5.95 -9.33
C GLU A 155 -8.90 6.35 -9.70
N ARG A 156 -9.09 7.42 -10.50
CA ARG A 156 -10.43 7.86 -10.94
C ARG A 156 -11.14 6.83 -11.82
N ASN A 157 -10.41 6.09 -12.64
CA ASN A 157 -10.99 5.05 -13.49
C ASN A 157 -11.52 3.88 -12.66
N GLY A 158 -10.85 3.55 -11.54
CA GLY A 158 -11.16 2.40 -10.70
C GLY A 158 -11.06 1.05 -11.44
N TRP A 159 -11.18 -0.04 -10.68
CA TRP A 159 -11.30 -1.39 -11.25
C TRP A 159 -12.65 -1.98 -10.90
N LEU A 160 -13.41 -2.40 -11.92
CA LEU A 160 -14.69 -3.07 -11.76
C LEU A 160 -14.52 -4.38 -10.97
N LEU A 161 -15.33 -4.52 -9.92
CA LEU A 161 -15.39 -5.70 -9.07
C LEU A 161 -16.69 -6.46 -9.35
N ASP A 162 -16.57 -7.76 -9.60
CA ASP A 162 -17.68 -8.70 -9.59
C ASP A 162 -18.09 -8.96 -8.12
N GLN A 163 -19.11 -8.23 -7.68
CA GLN A 163 -19.56 -8.23 -6.30
C GLN A 163 -20.25 -9.55 -5.92
N GLU A 164 -20.97 -10.18 -6.85
CA GLU A 164 -21.63 -11.47 -6.62
C GLU A 164 -20.57 -12.54 -6.37
N LEU A 165 -19.58 -12.65 -7.26
CA LEU A 165 -18.49 -13.61 -7.11
C LEU A 165 -17.69 -13.35 -5.83
N ALA A 166 -17.46 -12.07 -5.47
CA ALA A 166 -16.77 -11.72 -4.23
C ALA A 166 -17.57 -12.15 -2.98
N HIS A 167 -18.89 -11.97 -2.98
CA HIS A 167 -19.76 -12.41 -1.88
C HIS A 167 -19.81 -13.94 -1.74
N ASP A 168 -19.92 -14.67 -2.85
CA ASP A 168 -19.89 -16.13 -2.87
C ASP A 168 -18.56 -16.67 -2.32
N LEU A 169 -17.46 -16.01 -2.68
CA LEU A 169 -16.13 -16.37 -2.19
C LEU A 169 -15.98 -16.11 -0.68
N LEU A 170 -16.53 -15.01 -0.17
CA LEU A 170 -16.59 -14.76 1.28
C LEU A 170 -17.40 -15.81 2.02
N ALA A 171 -18.56 -16.21 1.48
CA ALA A 171 -19.39 -17.25 2.07
C ALA A 171 -18.62 -18.58 2.13
N THR A 172 -17.97 -18.97 1.04
CA THR A 172 -17.13 -20.17 0.94
C THR A 172 -16.02 -20.18 2.00
N PHE A 173 -15.28 -19.07 2.13
CA PHE A 173 -14.24 -18.97 3.15
C PHE A 173 -14.80 -19.06 4.56
N LYS A 174 -15.92 -18.39 4.81
CA LYS A 174 -16.51 -18.33 6.14
C LYS A 174 -17.05 -19.68 6.58
N GLU A 175 -17.69 -20.41 5.67
CA GLU A 175 -18.19 -21.78 5.91
C GLU A 175 -17.02 -22.71 6.28
N ARG A 176 -15.98 -22.77 5.44
CA ARG A 176 -14.82 -23.62 5.70
C ARG A 176 -14.07 -23.24 7.00
N MET A 177 -13.97 -21.95 7.29
CA MET A 177 -13.39 -21.48 8.56
C MET A 177 -14.20 -21.94 9.77
N ASN A 178 -15.53 -21.92 9.69
CA ASN A 178 -16.39 -22.38 10.79
C ASN A 178 -16.29 -23.90 10.97
N GLU A 179 -16.22 -24.69 9.89
CA GLU A 179 -15.98 -26.14 9.97
C GLU A 179 -14.67 -26.45 10.71
N ILE A 180 -13.57 -25.77 10.34
CA ILE A 180 -12.28 -25.94 11.00
C ILE A 180 -12.34 -25.51 12.47
N GLU A 181 -13.07 -24.44 12.78
CA GLU A 181 -13.28 -24.01 14.17
C GLU A 181 -13.99 -25.10 14.97
N GLU A 182 -15.02 -25.74 14.43
CA GLU A 182 -15.76 -26.83 15.08
C GLU A 182 -14.85 -28.05 15.31
N GLU A 183 -14.14 -28.52 14.28
CA GLU A 183 -13.18 -29.63 14.36
C GLU A 183 -12.11 -29.38 15.45
N LEU A 184 -11.52 -28.18 15.45
CA LEU A 184 -10.50 -27.81 16.43
C LEU A 184 -11.09 -27.61 17.83
N GLN A 185 -12.34 -27.17 17.94
CA GLN A 185 -12.99 -26.97 19.23
C GLN A 185 -13.35 -28.29 19.91
N GLU A 186 -13.65 -29.34 19.14
CA GLU A 186 -13.77 -30.72 19.63
C GLU A 186 -12.44 -31.23 20.20
N LYS A 187 -11.33 -30.98 19.48
CA LYS A 187 -10.00 -31.42 19.91
C LYS A 187 -9.46 -30.60 21.08
N PHE A 188 -9.74 -29.30 21.09
CA PHE A 188 -9.25 -28.34 22.08
C PHE A 188 -10.42 -27.69 22.83
N PRO A 189 -11.03 -28.41 23.80
CA PRO A 189 -12.17 -27.89 24.54
C PRO A 189 -11.85 -26.58 25.28
N PRO A 190 -12.88 -25.77 25.61
CA PRO A 190 -12.68 -24.50 26.28
C PRO A 190 -11.96 -24.67 27.63
N ILE A 191 -11.02 -23.77 27.92
CA ILE A 191 -10.29 -23.78 29.20
C ILE A 191 -11.07 -22.94 30.20
N ILE A 192 -11.36 -23.51 31.38
CA ILE A 192 -12.06 -22.82 32.45
C ILE A 192 -11.03 -22.20 33.41
N HIS A 193 -10.97 -20.87 33.43
CA HIS A 193 -10.13 -20.10 34.34
C HIS A 193 -10.94 -19.68 35.56
N GLN A 194 -10.63 -20.25 36.72
CA GLN A 194 -11.23 -19.82 37.97
C GLN A 194 -10.74 -18.41 38.32
N ARG A 195 -11.66 -17.54 38.76
CA ARG A 195 -11.36 -16.14 39.08
C ARG A 195 -11.72 -15.83 40.52
N TRP A 196 -10.91 -14.99 41.14
CA TRP A 196 -11.11 -14.51 42.50
C TRP A 196 -10.99 -12.99 42.53
N SER A 197 -11.81 -12.35 43.37
CA SER A 197 -11.76 -10.91 43.57
C SER A 197 -10.53 -10.53 44.39
N GLU A 198 -9.64 -9.73 43.81
CA GLU A 198 -8.45 -9.21 44.51
C GLU A 198 -8.80 -8.34 45.73
N LYS A 199 -9.96 -7.67 45.70
CA LYS A 199 -10.42 -6.79 46.80
C LYS A 199 -11.15 -7.53 47.91
N THR A 200 -11.91 -8.57 47.59
CA THR A 200 -12.84 -9.19 48.53
C THR A 200 -12.55 -10.66 48.81
N GLY A 201 -11.59 -11.28 48.10
CA GLY A 201 -11.24 -12.69 48.25
C GLY A 201 -12.36 -13.67 47.86
N LYS A 202 -13.46 -13.18 47.27
CA LYS A 202 -14.60 -14.02 46.86
C LYS A 202 -14.39 -14.59 45.46
N ARG A 203 -14.85 -15.83 45.24
CA ARG A 203 -14.85 -16.46 43.92
C ARG A 203 -15.78 -15.70 42.98
N LEU A 204 -15.26 -15.34 41.81
CA LEU A 204 -16.00 -14.72 40.71
C LEU A 204 -16.47 -15.79 39.73
N LYS A 205 -17.37 -15.40 38.81
CA LYS A 205 -17.76 -16.26 37.69
C LYS A 205 -16.51 -16.67 36.91
N ASP A 206 -16.34 -17.97 36.70
CA ASP A 206 -15.22 -18.52 35.96
C ASP A 206 -15.22 -17.95 34.53
N ARG A 207 -14.02 -17.67 34.01
CA ARG A 207 -13.83 -17.24 32.63
C ARG A 207 -13.63 -18.46 31.76
N VAL A 208 -14.53 -18.66 30.81
CA VAL A 208 -14.41 -19.69 29.78
C VAL A 208 -13.60 -19.12 28.62
N GLU A 209 -12.45 -19.70 28.32
CA GLU A 209 -11.62 -19.37 27.16
C GLU A 209 -11.89 -20.39 26.05
N ILE A 210 -12.69 -19.97 25.06
CA ILE A 210 -12.91 -20.68 23.80
C ILE A 210 -11.65 -20.54 22.94
N PHE A 211 -11.28 -21.59 22.21
CA PHE A 211 -10.09 -21.56 21.37
C PHE A 211 -10.33 -20.64 20.17
N ASN A 212 -9.61 -19.52 20.13
CA ASN A 212 -9.59 -18.62 18.99
C ASN A 212 -8.46 -19.05 18.04
N VAL A 213 -8.84 -19.68 16.93
CA VAL A 213 -7.91 -20.19 15.91
C VAL A 213 -7.13 -19.05 15.23
N GLY A 214 -7.65 -17.82 15.21
CA GLY A 214 -6.92 -16.63 14.77
C GLY A 214 -5.84 -16.13 15.75
N SER A 215 -5.80 -16.65 16.99
CA SER A 215 -4.84 -16.20 18.01
C SER A 215 -3.57 -17.06 17.98
N ARG A 216 -2.49 -16.50 17.42
CA ARG A 216 -1.17 -17.16 17.36
C ARG A 216 -0.67 -17.63 18.74
N GLN A 217 -0.95 -16.88 19.80
CA GLN A 217 -0.62 -17.28 21.17
C GLN A 217 -1.43 -18.49 21.63
N GLN A 218 -2.74 -18.53 21.35
CA GLN A 218 -3.54 -19.69 21.71
C GLN A 218 -3.14 -20.92 20.89
N ILE A 219 -2.88 -20.76 19.59
CA ILE A 219 -2.36 -21.83 18.72
C ILE A 219 -1.11 -22.46 19.34
N ALA A 220 -0.12 -21.63 19.70
CA ALA A 220 1.11 -22.11 20.31
C ALA A 220 0.82 -22.92 21.59
N ARG A 221 0.00 -22.37 22.49
CA ARG A 221 -0.38 -23.07 23.73
C ARG A 221 -1.06 -24.41 23.46
N ARG A 222 -2.01 -24.46 22.52
CA ARG A 222 -2.76 -25.68 22.19
C ARG A 222 -1.86 -26.73 21.56
N LEU A 223 -1.07 -26.39 20.54
CA LEU A 223 -0.15 -27.32 19.90
C LEU A 223 0.94 -27.83 20.85
N SER A 224 1.41 -27.01 21.80
CA SER A 224 2.34 -27.48 22.83
C SER A 224 1.73 -28.53 23.77
N THR A 225 0.41 -28.54 23.99
CA THR A 225 -0.22 -29.65 24.74
C THR A 225 -0.17 -30.99 23.99
N LEU A 226 0.05 -30.96 22.68
CA LEU A 226 0.26 -32.13 21.83
C LEU A 226 1.75 -32.47 21.65
N GLY A 227 2.65 -31.82 22.39
CA GLY A 227 4.09 -32.10 22.35
C GLY A 227 4.89 -31.26 21.34
N VAL A 228 4.28 -30.27 20.68
CA VAL A 228 4.99 -29.38 19.77
C VAL A 228 5.89 -28.40 20.53
N VAL A 229 7.17 -28.35 20.14
CA VAL A 229 8.16 -27.42 20.69
C VAL A 229 8.52 -26.37 19.65
N PHE A 230 8.23 -25.11 19.96
CA PHE A 230 8.57 -23.97 19.10
C PHE A 230 9.97 -23.47 19.41
N GLN A 231 10.86 -23.46 18.41
CA GLN A 231 12.26 -23.06 18.59
C GLN A 231 12.47 -21.53 18.55
N LYS A 232 11.65 -20.82 17.76
CA LYS A 232 11.76 -19.38 17.58
C LYS A 232 10.76 -18.65 18.46
N VAL A 233 11.23 -17.59 19.10
CA VAL A 233 10.42 -16.69 19.93
C VAL A 233 10.56 -15.25 19.44
N THR A 234 9.51 -14.48 19.61
CA THR A 234 9.51 -13.02 19.44
C THR A 234 10.40 -12.35 20.49
N GLU A 235 10.74 -11.07 20.30
CA GLU A 235 11.48 -10.27 21.30
C GLU A 235 10.80 -10.26 22.68
N LYS A 236 9.48 -10.44 22.72
CA LYS A 236 8.67 -10.53 23.95
C LYS A 236 8.61 -11.95 24.54
N GLY A 237 9.37 -12.91 23.99
CA GLY A 237 9.42 -14.30 24.45
C GLY A 237 8.26 -15.20 24.01
N ASN A 238 7.30 -14.70 23.24
CA ASN A 238 6.20 -15.53 22.74
C ASN A 238 6.66 -16.40 21.55
N PRO A 239 6.25 -17.67 21.45
CA PRO A 239 6.50 -18.51 20.28
C PRO A 239 6.08 -17.84 18.97
N ILE A 240 6.93 -17.94 17.94
CA ILE A 240 6.58 -17.53 16.58
C ILE A 240 5.80 -18.66 15.93
N VAL A 241 4.56 -18.36 15.53
CA VAL A 241 3.68 -19.27 14.80
C VAL A 241 3.33 -18.60 13.47
N ASP A 242 4.06 -18.94 12.43
CA ASP A 242 3.78 -18.56 11.05
C ASP A 242 3.46 -19.83 10.23
N GLU A 243 3.02 -19.65 8.98
CA GLU A 243 2.68 -20.74 8.09
C GLU A 243 3.87 -21.69 7.86
N ALA A 244 5.09 -21.14 7.75
CA ALA A 244 6.31 -21.94 7.54
C ALA A 244 6.61 -22.85 8.75
N VAL A 245 6.36 -22.39 9.98
CA VAL A 245 6.49 -23.23 11.18
C VAL A 245 5.40 -24.29 11.21
N LEU A 246 4.15 -23.93 10.91
CA LEU A 246 3.02 -24.86 10.91
C LEU A 246 3.21 -26.01 9.91
N ASP A 247 3.77 -25.71 8.73
CA ASP A 247 4.01 -26.72 7.69
C ASP A 247 5.07 -27.77 8.07
N THR A 248 5.92 -27.48 9.08
CA THR A 248 6.90 -28.46 9.60
C THR A 248 6.32 -29.41 10.65
N ILE A 249 5.10 -29.15 11.12
CA ILE A 249 4.47 -29.92 12.19
C ILE A 249 3.59 -31.01 11.57
N ASP A 250 3.98 -32.26 11.75
CA ASP A 250 3.22 -33.42 11.25
C ASP A 250 2.04 -33.78 12.17
N LEU A 251 1.12 -32.84 12.34
CA LEU A 251 -0.14 -33.01 13.07
C LEU A 251 -1.32 -32.53 12.20
N PRO A 252 -2.45 -33.26 12.17
CA PRO A 252 -3.63 -32.83 11.42
C PRO A 252 -4.14 -31.47 11.93
N GLU A 253 -4.08 -31.21 13.23
CA GLU A 253 -4.50 -29.93 13.80
C GLU A 253 -3.65 -28.76 13.29
N ALA A 254 -2.34 -28.96 13.09
CA ALA A 254 -1.47 -27.92 12.56
C ALA A 254 -1.82 -27.58 11.10
N ARG A 255 -2.19 -28.59 10.30
CA ARG A 255 -2.65 -28.41 8.91
C ARG A 255 -3.97 -27.64 8.85
N SER A 256 -4.95 -28.01 9.67
CA SER A 256 -6.24 -27.29 9.75
C SER A 256 -6.04 -25.85 10.22
N ILE A 257 -5.15 -25.61 11.19
CA ILE A 257 -4.81 -24.24 11.64
C ILE A 257 -4.15 -23.43 10.50
N SER A 258 -3.22 -24.03 9.74
CA SER A 258 -2.56 -23.38 8.59
C SER A 258 -3.61 -22.99 7.52
N GLU A 259 -4.53 -23.90 7.21
CA GLU A 259 -5.64 -23.65 6.29
C GLU A 259 -6.54 -22.50 6.79
N TYR A 260 -6.95 -22.53 8.06
CA TYR A 260 -7.78 -21.48 8.67
C TYR A 260 -7.14 -20.09 8.56
N LEU A 261 -5.85 -19.98 8.88
CA LEU A 261 -5.13 -18.70 8.85
C LEU A 261 -4.99 -18.16 7.42
N MET A 262 -4.78 -19.05 6.45
CA MET A 262 -4.78 -18.72 5.03
C MET A 262 -6.16 -18.20 4.59
N LEU A 263 -7.24 -18.91 4.94
CA LEU A 263 -8.63 -18.52 4.65
C LEU A 263 -8.98 -17.19 5.32
N GLN A 264 -8.61 -16.99 6.59
CA GLN A 264 -8.81 -15.74 7.31
C GLN A 264 -8.17 -14.55 6.57
N LYS A 265 -6.95 -14.73 6.05
CA LYS A 265 -6.26 -13.71 5.25
C LYS A 265 -6.99 -13.44 3.94
N ARG A 266 -7.47 -14.47 3.24
CA ARG A 266 -8.26 -14.32 2.00
C ARG A 266 -9.58 -13.61 2.27
N TYR A 267 -10.31 -14.02 3.30
CA TYR A 267 -11.55 -13.39 3.74
C TYR A 267 -11.35 -11.91 4.02
N ALA A 268 -10.37 -11.55 4.85
CA ALA A 268 -10.10 -10.14 5.18
C ALA A 268 -9.78 -9.30 3.94
N GLN A 269 -9.06 -9.89 2.97
CA GLN A 269 -8.71 -9.21 1.75
C GLN A 269 -9.92 -8.98 0.83
N VAL A 270 -10.72 -10.02 0.56
CA VAL A 270 -11.93 -9.91 -0.28
C VAL A 270 -12.96 -8.99 0.37
N HIS A 271 -13.14 -9.09 1.69
CA HIS A 271 -14.03 -8.21 2.44
C HIS A 271 -13.63 -6.75 2.29
N SER A 272 -12.32 -6.46 2.37
CA SER A 272 -11.81 -5.11 2.17
C SER A 272 -12.13 -4.56 0.77
N TRP A 273 -12.17 -5.40 -0.26
CA TRP A 273 -12.57 -4.95 -1.61
C TRP A 273 -14.03 -4.52 -1.66
N LEU A 274 -14.92 -5.31 -1.05
CA LEU A 274 -16.35 -5.00 -0.94
C LEU A 274 -16.62 -3.76 -0.09
N GLU A 275 -15.82 -3.51 0.96
CA GLU A 275 -15.93 -2.25 1.73
C GLU A 275 -15.51 -1.00 0.95
N HIS A 276 -14.73 -1.15 -0.11
CA HIS A 276 -14.19 -0.05 -0.91
C HIS A 276 -14.80 0.05 -2.32
N VAL A 277 -15.75 -0.82 -2.66
CA VAL A 277 -16.51 -0.68 -3.91
C VAL A 277 -17.43 0.53 -3.79
N GLN A 278 -17.44 1.38 -4.82
CA GLN A 278 -18.31 2.56 -4.88
C GLN A 278 -19.57 2.25 -5.71
N ASP A 279 -20.49 3.21 -5.77
CA ASP A 279 -21.78 3.08 -6.47
C ASP A 279 -21.64 2.79 -7.98
N ASP A 280 -20.46 3.07 -8.57
CA ASP A 280 -20.13 2.74 -9.96
C ASP A 280 -19.66 1.28 -10.16
N GLY A 281 -19.70 0.48 -9.09
CA GLY A 281 -19.26 -0.92 -9.06
C GLY A 281 -17.74 -1.10 -9.04
N ARG A 282 -16.97 -0.02 -8.86
CA ARG A 282 -15.51 -0.05 -8.97
C ARG A 282 -14.85 0.20 -7.63
N VAL A 283 -13.66 -0.37 -7.49
CA VAL A 283 -12.75 -0.10 -6.37
C VAL A 283 -11.70 0.90 -6.84
N HIS A 284 -11.60 2.02 -6.13
CA HIS A 284 -10.69 3.12 -6.42
C HIS A 284 -9.49 3.10 -5.45
N GLY A 285 -8.69 2.03 -5.53
CA GLY A 285 -7.52 1.86 -4.65
C GLY A 285 -6.53 3.01 -4.81
N ARG A 286 -6.10 3.60 -3.69
CA ARG A 286 -5.17 4.73 -3.67
C ARG A 286 -3.74 4.29 -3.93
N VAL A 287 -2.99 5.13 -4.63
CA VAL A 287 -1.60 4.91 -5.01
C VAL A 287 -0.78 6.15 -4.68
N ILE A 288 0.34 5.96 -4.00
CA ILE A 288 1.38 6.96 -3.84
C ILE A 288 2.43 6.65 -4.90
N SER A 289 2.53 7.52 -5.92
CA SER A 289 3.40 7.32 -7.09
C SER A 289 4.87 7.05 -6.71
N ASN A 290 5.37 7.75 -5.70
CA ASN A 290 6.73 7.61 -5.18
C ASN A 290 6.69 7.39 -3.66
N GLY A 291 6.25 6.21 -3.23
CA GLY A 291 5.97 5.92 -1.82
C GLY A 291 7.07 5.12 -1.11
N ALA A 292 7.85 4.33 -1.84
CA ALA A 292 8.99 3.58 -1.28
C ALA A 292 10.30 4.32 -1.51
N VAL A 293 11.30 4.09 -0.66
CA VAL A 293 12.66 4.68 -0.78
C VAL A 293 13.34 4.37 -2.11
N THR A 294 12.98 3.27 -2.77
CA THR A 294 13.50 2.86 -4.08
C THR A 294 12.80 3.55 -5.26
N GLY A 295 11.83 4.43 -4.98
CA GLY A 295 10.97 5.08 -5.94
C GLY A 295 9.80 4.24 -6.45
N ARG A 296 9.52 3.10 -5.81
CA ARG A 296 8.34 2.29 -6.14
C ARG A 296 7.05 2.93 -5.62
N MET A 297 5.97 2.67 -6.34
CA MET A 297 4.62 2.99 -5.90
C MET A 297 4.24 2.20 -4.64
N THR A 298 3.50 2.84 -3.74
CA THR A 298 2.81 2.15 -2.64
C THR A 298 1.29 2.27 -2.82
N HIS A 299 0.54 1.30 -2.30
CA HIS A 299 -0.88 1.13 -2.59
C HIS A 299 -1.65 0.95 -1.29
N GLN A 300 -2.85 1.52 -1.17
CA GLN A 300 -3.68 1.45 0.03
C GLN A 300 -5.16 1.71 -0.24
N SER A 301 -6.02 1.35 0.72
CA SER A 301 -7.47 1.65 0.71
C SER A 301 -8.25 1.24 -0.56
N PRO A 302 -8.24 -0.05 -0.96
CA PRO A 302 -7.42 -1.15 -0.47
C PRO A 302 -6.13 -1.27 -1.29
N ASN A 303 -5.15 -2.02 -0.79
CA ASN A 303 -3.93 -2.26 -1.56
C ASN A 303 -4.22 -3.28 -2.68
N MET A 304 -4.28 -2.76 -3.92
CA MET A 304 -4.57 -3.51 -5.14
C MET A 304 -3.36 -4.28 -5.68
N ALA A 305 -2.14 -3.97 -5.23
CA ALA A 305 -0.92 -4.63 -5.67
C ALA A 305 -0.65 -5.97 -4.98
N GLN A 306 -1.50 -6.36 -4.03
CA GLN A 306 -1.36 -7.60 -3.24
C GLN A 306 -2.48 -8.63 -3.49
N VAL A 307 -3.27 -8.50 -4.57
CA VAL A 307 -4.26 -9.51 -4.95
C VAL A 307 -3.57 -10.88 -5.09
N PRO A 308 -4.08 -11.94 -4.44
CA PRO A 308 -3.41 -13.24 -4.42
C PRO A 308 -3.03 -13.72 -5.82
N ALA A 309 -1.84 -14.30 -5.95
CA ALA A 309 -1.39 -14.80 -7.24
C ALA A 309 -2.20 -16.04 -7.65
N SER A 310 -2.50 -16.22 -8.94
CA SER A 310 -3.40 -17.27 -9.43
C SER A 310 -3.02 -18.70 -9.01
N HIS A 311 -1.73 -18.95 -8.79
CA HIS A 311 -1.19 -20.26 -8.37
C HIS A 311 -1.25 -20.47 -6.85
N SER A 312 -1.56 -19.44 -6.08
CA SER A 312 -1.76 -19.56 -4.64
C SER A 312 -3.17 -20.05 -4.34
N PRO A 313 -3.42 -20.70 -3.19
CA PRO A 313 -4.77 -21.11 -2.80
C PRO A 313 -5.77 -19.96 -2.93
N TYR A 314 -6.90 -20.24 -3.60
CA TYR A 314 -7.98 -19.31 -3.96
C TYR A 314 -7.57 -18.11 -4.81
N GLY A 315 -6.36 -18.11 -5.36
CA GLY A 315 -5.82 -16.96 -6.08
C GLY A 315 -6.47 -16.74 -7.44
N HIS A 316 -6.86 -17.82 -8.13
CA HIS A 316 -7.58 -17.72 -9.38
C HIS A 316 -8.96 -17.10 -9.19
N GLU A 317 -9.69 -17.56 -8.17
CA GLU A 317 -11.01 -17.10 -7.76
C GLU A 317 -10.95 -15.63 -7.35
N CYS A 318 -10.01 -15.28 -6.47
CA CYS A 318 -9.74 -13.89 -6.08
C CYS A 318 -9.45 -12.97 -7.28
N ARG A 319 -8.70 -13.44 -8.28
CA ARG A 319 -8.41 -12.66 -9.50
C ARG A 319 -9.60 -12.59 -10.44
N SER A 320 -10.45 -13.61 -10.45
CA SER A 320 -11.67 -13.65 -11.27
C SER A 320 -12.72 -12.64 -10.81
N CYS A 321 -12.68 -12.19 -9.55
CA CYS A 321 -13.50 -11.08 -9.07
C CYS A 321 -13.19 -9.76 -9.80
N TRP A 322 -12.02 -9.59 -10.40
CA TRP A 322 -11.60 -8.33 -11.04
C TRP A 322 -11.88 -8.38 -12.53
N THR A 323 -12.91 -7.67 -12.97
CA THR A 323 -13.44 -7.79 -14.33
C THR A 323 -13.44 -6.46 -15.08
N VAL A 324 -14.01 -6.46 -16.29
CA VAL A 324 -14.17 -5.29 -17.15
C VAL A 324 -15.63 -5.17 -17.61
N PRO A 325 -16.12 -3.96 -17.95
CA PRO A 325 -17.45 -3.79 -18.50
C PRO A 325 -17.69 -4.64 -19.75
N GLU A 326 -18.94 -4.99 -20.00
CA GLU A 326 -19.35 -5.70 -21.21
C GLU A 326 -18.83 -5.01 -22.48
N GLY A 327 -18.38 -5.81 -23.45
CA GLY A 327 -17.78 -5.33 -24.69
C GLY A 327 -16.33 -4.82 -24.56
N LYS A 328 -15.71 -4.93 -23.38
CA LYS A 328 -14.28 -4.64 -23.17
C LYS A 328 -13.47 -5.92 -22.91
N ALA A 329 -12.15 -5.79 -23.04
CA ALA A 329 -11.20 -6.85 -22.71
C ALA A 329 -10.17 -6.32 -21.70
N LEU A 330 -9.67 -7.21 -20.85
CA LEU A 330 -8.55 -6.93 -19.95
C LEU A 330 -7.23 -7.22 -20.68
N VAL A 331 -6.30 -6.28 -20.67
CA VAL A 331 -4.98 -6.44 -21.30
C VAL A 331 -3.89 -6.25 -20.24
N GLY A 332 -3.11 -7.30 -20.02
CA GLY A 332 -2.00 -7.30 -19.07
C GLY A 332 -0.66 -7.21 -19.78
N PHE A 333 0.22 -6.34 -19.28
CA PHE A 333 1.61 -6.23 -19.72
C PHE A 333 2.52 -6.28 -18.51
N ASP A 334 3.64 -7.00 -18.63
CA ASP A 334 4.66 -7.11 -17.59
C ASP A 334 6.06 -7.01 -18.23
N ALA A 335 6.98 -6.37 -17.53
CA ALA A 335 8.34 -6.21 -17.99
C ALA A 335 9.14 -7.49 -17.74
N SER A 336 9.35 -8.27 -18.79
CA SER A 336 10.08 -9.55 -18.73
C SER A 336 11.47 -9.41 -18.09
N GLY A 337 11.62 -9.91 -16.85
CA GLY A 337 12.90 -9.94 -16.15
C GLY A 337 13.55 -8.57 -15.92
N LEU A 338 12.74 -7.51 -15.71
CA LEU A 338 13.20 -6.12 -15.62
C LEU A 338 14.45 -5.94 -14.74
N GLU A 339 14.45 -6.49 -13.53
CA GLU A 339 15.56 -6.30 -12.60
C GLU A 339 16.85 -7.02 -13.02
N LEU A 340 16.74 -8.18 -13.67
CA LEU A 340 17.89 -8.86 -14.25
C LEU A 340 18.47 -8.07 -15.42
N ARG A 341 17.60 -7.38 -16.18
CA ARG A 341 18.04 -6.48 -17.26
C ARG A 341 18.71 -5.22 -16.71
N MET A 342 18.20 -4.69 -15.59
CA MET A 342 18.86 -3.60 -14.88
C MET A 342 20.23 -4.05 -14.34
N LEU A 343 20.31 -5.24 -13.75
CA LEU A 343 21.58 -5.81 -13.31
C LEU A 343 22.56 -5.95 -14.47
N ALA A 344 22.14 -6.54 -15.59
CA ALA A 344 22.97 -6.71 -16.78
C ALA A 344 23.51 -5.37 -17.28
N HIS A 345 22.67 -4.33 -17.29
CA HIS A 345 23.07 -2.97 -17.65
C HIS A 345 24.16 -2.41 -16.73
N TYR A 346 24.02 -2.57 -15.41
CA TYR A 346 25.00 -2.05 -14.45
C TYR A 346 26.28 -2.89 -14.38
N MET A 347 26.19 -4.20 -14.59
CA MET A 347 27.37 -5.09 -14.67
C MET A 347 28.19 -4.84 -15.93
N ASP A 348 27.56 -4.33 -17.00
CA ASP A 348 28.15 -4.16 -18.34
C ASP A 348 28.86 -5.45 -18.85
N ASP A 349 28.30 -6.60 -18.47
CA ASP A 349 28.81 -7.92 -18.88
C ASP A 349 28.10 -8.36 -20.16
N LYS A 350 28.86 -8.41 -21.25
CA LYS A 350 28.34 -8.77 -22.58
C LYS A 350 27.87 -10.22 -22.64
N GLU A 351 28.53 -11.13 -21.93
CA GLU A 351 28.16 -12.55 -21.93
C GLU A 351 26.85 -12.75 -21.16
N PHE A 352 26.76 -12.20 -19.94
CA PHE A 352 25.56 -12.21 -19.13
C PHE A 352 24.37 -11.57 -19.86
N THR A 353 24.61 -10.42 -20.50
CA THR A 353 23.60 -9.73 -21.30
C THR A 353 23.13 -10.59 -22.48
N ASN A 354 24.05 -11.21 -23.22
CA ASN A 354 23.69 -12.06 -24.36
C ASN A 354 22.81 -13.23 -23.93
N VAL A 355 23.18 -13.92 -22.85
CA VAL A 355 22.37 -15.03 -22.29
C VAL A 355 21.00 -14.53 -21.89
N LEU A 356 20.93 -13.42 -21.16
CA LEU A 356 19.66 -12.85 -20.71
C LEU A 356 18.72 -12.52 -21.88
N LEU A 357 19.26 -12.17 -23.04
CA LEU A 357 18.50 -11.80 -24.24
C LEU A 357 18.14 -13.00 -25.14
N THR A 358 18.94 -14.05 -25.14
CA THR A 358 18.85 -15.12 -26.15
C THR A 358 18.59 -16.51 -25.57
N GLU A 359 18.82 -16.72 -24.28
CA GLU A 359 18.78 -18.01 -23.60
C GLU A 359 17.93 -17.97 -22.32
N ASP A 360 17.81 -19.11 -21.65
CA ASP A 360 17.16 -19.21 -20.34
C ASP A 360 18.15 -18.86 -19.22
N ILE A 361 18.18 -17.59 -18.84
CA ILE A 361 19.05 -17.06 -17.78
C ILE A 361 18.88 -17.82 -16.45
N HIS A 362 17.68 -18.31 -16.15
CA HIS A 362 17.43 -19.02 -14.90
C HIS A 362 18.07 -20.40 -14.90
N THR A 363 18.11 -21.09 -16.04
CA THR A 363 18.83 -22.35 -16.19
C THR A 363 20.34 -22.14 -16.16
N ARG A 364 20.86 -21.04 -16.76
CA ARG A 364 22.28 -20.70 -16.63
C ARG A 364 22.67 -20.42 -15.18
N ASN A 365 21.87 -19.61 -14.47
CA ASN A 365 22.09 -19.34 -13.05
C ASN A 365 21.96 -20.59 -12.19
N GLN A 366 21.03 -21.49 -12.53
CA GLN A 366 20.89 -22.79 -11.87
C GLN A 366 22.19 -23.59 -11.97
N LEU A 367 22.74 -23.75 -13.17
CA LEU A 367 23.99 -24.50 -13.40
C LEU A 367 25.18 -23.83 -12.70
N ALA A 368 25.28 -22.50 -12.78
CA ALA A 368 26.36 -21.75 -12.15
C ALA A 368 26.34 -21.82 -10.61
N ALA A 369 25.15 -21.79 -10.02
CA ALA A 369 24.96 -21.88 -8.57
C ALA A 369 24.85 -23.33 -8.04
N GLY A 370 24.93 -24.34 -8.91
CA GLY A 370 24.80 -25.74 -8.53
C GLY A 370 23.41 -26.12 -7.98
N LEU A 371 22.35 -25.41 -8.40
CA LEU A 371 21.00 -25.58 -7.88
C LEU A 371 20.25 -26.72 -8.57
N GLU A 372 19.37 -27.38 -7.82
CA GLU A 372 18.66 -28.56 -8.33
C GLU A 372 17.60 -28.19 -9.36
N THR A 373 16.96 -27.03 -9.21
CA THR A 373 15.83 -26.65 -10.06
C THR A 373 15.85 -25.20 -10.52
N ARG A 374 15.29 -24.97 -11.71
CA ARG A 374 15.12 -23.63 -12.29
C ARG A 374 14.27 -22.68 -11.41
N PRO A 375 13.14 -23.09 -10.80
CA PRO A 375 12.40 -22.23 -9.88
C PRO A 375 13.22 -21.81 -8.66
N GLN A 376 14.05 -22.71 -8.13
CA GLN A 376 14.97 -22.41 -7.03
C GLN A 376 16.00 -21.36 -7.44
N ALA A 377 16.59 -21.48 -8.63
CA ALA A 377 17.52 -20.49 -9.18
C ALA A 377 16.89 -19.11 -9.39
N LYS A 378 15.61 -19.07 -9.80
CA LYS A 378 14.85 -17.82 -9.88
C LYS A 378 14.71 -17.17 -8.50
N THR A 379 14.24 -17.91 -7.49
CA THR A 379 14.09 -17.38 -6.13
C THR A 379 15.43 -16.94 -5.54
N PHE A 380 16.49 -17.73 -5.77
CA PHE A 380 17.85 -17.43 -5.35
C PHE A 380 18.34 -16.09 -5.90
N ILE A 381 18.33 -15.90 -7.23
CA ILE A 381 18.94 -14.71 -7.84
C ILE A 381 18.23 -13.43 -7.40
N TYR A 382 16.90 -13.44 -7.29
CA TYR A 382 16.15 -12.28 -6.80
C TYR A 382 16.41 -12.03 -5.31
N ALA A 383 16.44 -13.06 -4.48
CA ALA A 383 16.76 -12.91 -3.06
C ALA A 383 18.17 -12.32 -2.87
N PHE A 384 19.15 -12.83 -3.62
CA PHE A 384 20.52 -12.33 -3.62
C PHE A 384 20.57 -10.85 -4.04
N LEU A 385 19.90 -10.48 -5.14
CA LEU A 385 19.82 -9.09 -5.61
C LEU A 385 19.18 -8.14 -4.61
N TYR A 386 18.24 -8.63 -3.80
CA TYR A 386 17.62 -7.87 -2.72
C TYR A 386 18.40 -7.93 -1.40
N GLY A 387 19.62 -8.46 -1.39
CA GLY A 387 20.50 -8.48 -0.22
C GLY A 387 20.11 -9.51 0.83
N ALA A 388 19.51 -10.64 0.44
CA ALA A 388 19.27 -11.75 1.36
C ALA A 388 20.60 -12.29 1.91
N GLY A 389 20.73 -12.33 3.24
CA GLY A 389 21.90 -12.90 3.89
C GLY A 389 21.95 -14.44 3.82
N ASP A 390 23.11 -15.00 4.16
CA ASP A 390 23.47 -16.41 3.97
C ASP A 390 22.43 -17.39 4.54
N GLY A 391 21.85 -17.09 5.70
CA GLY A 391 20.79 -17.91 6.29
C GLY A 391 19.54 -18.00 5.41
N LYS A 392 19.12 -16.90 4.79
CA LYS A 392 17.95 -16.88 3.90
C LYS A 392 18.26 -17.56 2.57
N ILE A 393 19.46 -17.33 2.02
CA ILE A 393 19.93 -18.04 0.83
C ILE A 393 19.99 -19.55 1.09
N GLY A 394 20.58 -19.97 2.20
CA GLY A 394 20.60 -21.35 2.67
C GLY A 394 19.22 -22.01 2.65
N THR A 395 18.20 -21.35 3.23
CA THR A 395 16.83 -21.88 3.20
C THR A 395 16.24 -22.00 1.79
N ILE A 396 16.57 -21.09 0.88
CA ILE A 396 16.10 -21.13 -0.51
C ILE A 396 16.73 -22.33 -1.25
N VAL A 397 18.01 -22.60 -0.98
CA VAL A 397 18.74 -23.69 -1.61
C VAL A 397 18.51 -25.05 -0.93
N GLY A 398 17.65 -25.11 0.10
CA GLY A 398 17.34 -26.33 0.85
C GLY A 398 18.40 -26.75 1.86
N GLY A 399 19.33 -25.85 2.20
CA GLY A 399 20.47 -26.09 3.08
C GLY A 399 20.49 -25.20 4.33
N SER A 400 21.68 -25.09 4.91
CA SER A 400 22.00 -24.28 6.08
C SER A 400 22.54 -22.90 5.69
N ALA A 401 22.73 -22.02 6.68
CA ALA A 401 23.40 -20.73 6.44
C ALA A 401 24.81 -20.89 5.84
N LYS A 402 25.49 -22.02 6.09
CA LYS A 402 26.81 -22.31 5.51
C LYS A 402 26.73 -22.63 4.01
N ASP A 403 25.63 -23.23 3.57
CA ASP A 403 25.41 -23.54 2.14
C ASP A 403 24.98 -22.31 1.35
N GLY A 404 24.51 -21.25 2.05
CA GLY A 404 24.19 -19.97 1.45
C GLY A 404 25.35 -18.97 1.37
N ALA A 405 26.47 -19.24 2.06
CA ALA A 405 27.69 -18.43 2.05
C ALA A 405 28.67 -18.96 1.00
#